data_AF-A0A534QH08-F1
#
_entry.id   AF-A0A534QH08-F1
#
_cell.length_a   1.000
_cell.length_b   1.000
_cell.length_c   1.000
_cell.angle_alpha   90.00
_cell.angle_beta   90.00
_cell.angle_gamma   90.00
#
_symmetry.space_group_name_H-M   'P 1'
#
loop_
_entity.id
_entity.type
_entity.pdbx_description
1 polymer ?
#
loop_
_entity_poly.entity_id
_entity_poly.type
_entity_poly.pdbx_seq_one_letter_code
_entity_poly.pdbx_strand_id
1 'polypeptide(L)'
;MPPAVRRYLLIEQGVGAAVFNFVLNAAIAWGMFRSAAVVPLWGQQSIMGDTIGTCFLLPLLTSLIATRLVRGHVRAGKVAPLGWTRTSHPVLGWLPRGTARRGAALGLVCIAVLAPLAFVVLRLLGVGSLPFWHFVAFKGGFAAVAAALVTPLVALWAIAEAPAPREPATPARRAGQSSPAPSGPT
;
A
#
# COMPACT_ATOMS: atom_id res chain seq x y z
N MET A 1 9.29 16.79 4.57
CA MET A 1 8.67 16.03 3.46
C MET A 1 8.16 17.02 2.42
N PRO A 2 8.47 16.86 1.12
CA PRO A 2 8.06 17.83 0.10
C PRO A 2 6.52 17.91 -0.08
N PRO A 3 5.94 19.09 -0.36
CA PRO A 3 4.48 19.25 -0.52
C PRO A 3 3.86 18.36 -1.61
N ALA A 4 4.58 18.14 -2.72
CA ALA A 4 4.14 17.27 -3.81
C ALA A 4 4.00 15.80 -3.37
N VAL A 5 4.94 15.30 -2.56
CA VAL A 5 4.88 13.94 -2.02
C VAL A 5 3.71 13.82 -1.03
N ARG A 6 3.45 14.86 -0.22
CA ARG A 6 2.31 14.86 0.71
C ARG A 6 0.98 14.81 -0.04
N ARG A 7 0.83 15.61 -1.10
CA ARG A 7 -0.38 15.58 -1.95
C ARG A 7 -0.56 14.21 -2.61
N TYR A 8 0.51 13.64 -3.17
CA TYR A 8 0.50 12.30 -3.76
C TYR A 8 0.03 11.23 -2.75
N LEU A 9 0.56 11.26 -1.52
CA LEU A 9 0.15 10.32 -0.48
C LEU A 9 -1.32 10.49 -0.07
N LEU A 10 -1.81 11.72 0.10
CA LEU A 10 -3.17 11.94 0.60
C LEU A 10 -4.23 11.73 -0.49
N ILE A 11 -4.00 12.26 -1.68
CA ILE A 11 -5.01 12.27 -2.75
C ILE A 11 -4.94 10.97 -3.56
N GLU A 12 -3.80 10.67 -4.17
CA GLU A 12 -3.69 9.53 -5.07
C GLU A 12 -3.67 8.21 -4.29
N GLN A 13 -2.87 8.14 -3.23
CA GLN A 13 -2.73 6.91 -2.44
C GLN A 13 -3.77 6.81 -1.33
N GLY A 14 -4.27 7.91 -0.79
CA GLY A 14 -5.31 7.90 0.25
C GLY A 14 -6.71 7.81 -0.36
N VAL A 15 -7.18 8.90 -0.95
CA VAL A 15 -8.53 9.00 -1.53
C VAL A 15 -8.71 8.03 -2.70
N GLY A 16 -7.75 7.97 -3.63
CA GLY A 16 -7.82 7.05 -4.77
C GLY A 16 -7.93 5.59 -4.36
N ALA A 17 -7.12 5.17 -3.38
CA ALA A 17 -7.19 3.80 -2.85
C ALA A 17 -8.47 3.54 -2.06
N ALA A 18 -8.98 4.52 -1.32
CA ALA A 18 -10.23 4.40 -0.57
C ALA A 18 -11.42 4.16 -1.51
N VAL A 19 -11.55 4.97 -2.58
CA VAL A 19 -12.62 4.83 -3.57
C VAL A 19 -12.51 3.48 -4.28
N PHE A 20 -11.32 3.10 -4.73
CA PHE A 20 -11.10 1.81 -5.39
C PHE A 20 -11.47 0.63 -4.47
N ASN A 21 -11.01 0.66 -3.21
CA ASN A 21 -11.28 -0.41 -2.26
C ASN A 21 -12.75 -0.44 -1.82
N PHE A 22 -13.43 0.70 -1.75
CA PHE A 22 -14.87 0.76 -1.52
C PHE A 22 -15.60 -0.05 -2.59
N VAL A 23 -15.39 0.31 -3.86
CA VAL A 23 -16.09 -0.30 -5.00
C VAL A 23 -15.75 -1.78 -5.10
N LEU A 24 -14.45 -2.13 -5.02
CA LEU A 24 -14.00 -3.51 -5.12
C LEU A 24 -14.58 -4.38 -4.00
N ASN A 25 -14.51 -3.93 -2.73
CA ASN A 25 -15.00 -4.74 -1.62
C ASN A 25 -16.52 -4.80 -1.58
N ALA A 26 -17.23 -3.74 -1.98
CA ALA A 26 -18.68 -3.77 -2.15
C ALA A 26 -19.09 -4.75 -3.25
N ALA A 27 -18.37 -4.78 -4.38
CA ALA A 27 -18.62 -5.73 -5.47
C ALA A 27 -18.36 -7.18 -5.04
N ILE A 28 -17.27 -7.42 -4.30
CA ILE A 28 -16.97 -8.75 -3.74
C ILE A 28 -18.03 -9.15 -2.72
N ALA A 29 -18.44 -8.23 -1.82
CA ALA A 29 -19.52 -8.44 -0.87
C ALA A 29 -20.81 -8.87 -1.58
N TRP A 30 -21.17 -8.11 -2.61
CA TRP A 30 -22.35 -8.38 -3.41
C TRP A 30 -22.25 -9.75 -4.08
N GLY A 31 -21.13 -10.05 -4.74
CA GLY A 31 -20.94 -11.33 -5.41
C GLY A 31 -20.99 -12.54 -4.47
N MET A 32 -20.38 -12.45 -3.30
CA MET A 32 -20.30 -13.56 -2.34
C MET A 32 -21.57 -13.72 -1.49
N PHE A 33 -22.26 -12.63 -1.16
CA PHE A 33 -23.39 -12.62 -0.21
C PHE A 33 -24.75 -12.36 -0.86
N ARG A 34 -24.85 -12.18 -2.19
CA ARG A 34 -26.12 -11.88 -2.91
C ARG A 34 -27.25 -12.88 -2.67
N SER A 35 -26.96 -14.11 -2.28
CA SER A 35 -27.96 -15.13 -1.95
C SER A 35 -28.47 -15.04 -0.50
N ALA A 36 -27.80 -14.27 0.36
CA ALA A 36 -28.19 -14.09 1.76
C ALA A 36 -29.10 -12.86 1.89
N ALA A 37 -30.30 -13.04 2.47
CA ALA A 37 -31.17 -11.91 2.81
C ALA A 37 -30.57 -11.08 3.97
N VAL A 38 -29.94 -11.76 4.92
CA VAL A 38 -29.35 -11.21 6.13
C VAL A 38 -28.00 -11.87 6.38
N VAL A 39 -27.01 -11.09 6.78
CA VAL A 39 -25.66 -11.55 7.10
C VAL A 39 -25.46 -11.50 8.62
N PRO A 40 -25.25 -12.63 9.29
CA PRO A 40 -25.05 -12.65 10.74
C PRO A 40 -23.68 -12.10 11.14
N LEU A 41 -23.56 -11.58 12.36
CA LEU A 41 -22.29 -11.08 12.90
C LEU A 41 -21.22 -12.18 12.94
N TRP A 42 -21.62 -13.41 13.31
CA TRP A 42 -20.79 -14.61 13.39
C TRP A 42 -21.43 -15.79 12.66
N GLY A 43 -20.63 -16.76 12.23
CA GLY A 43 -21.08 -17.92 11.45
C GLY A 43 -20.17 -18.18 10.25
N GLN A 44 -20.51 -19.19 9.43
CA GLN A 44 -19.73 -19.57 8.25
C GLN A 44 -19.61 -18.43 7.24
N GLN A 45 -20.71 -17.75 6.95
CA GLN A 45 -20.75 -16.59 6.07
C GLN A 45 -21.16 -15.36 6.90
N SER A 46 -20.19 -14.65 7.47
CA SER A 46 -20.44 -13.67 8.53
C SER A 46 -19.71 -12.35 8.35
N ILE A 47 -20.26 -11.31 8.98
CA ILE A 47 -19.69 -9.94 8.96
C ILE A 47 -18.26 -9.96 9.50
N MET A 48 -18.03 -10.61 10.66
CA MET A 48 -16.71 -10.61 11.29
C MET A 48 -15.70 -11.48 10.56
N GLY A 49 -16.11 -12.65 10.06
CA GLY A 49 -15.23 -13.51 9.27
C GLY A 49 -14.69 -12.79 8.03
N ASP A 50 -15.58 -12.09 7.33
CA ASP A 50 -15.21 -11.31 6.16
C ASP A 50 -14.36 -10.07 6.50
N THR A 51 -14.69 -9.37 7.58
CA THR A 51 -13.93 -8.21 8.09
C THR A 51 -12.50 -8.60 8.44
N ILE A 52 -12.30 -9.73 9.15
CA ILE A 52 -10.98 -10.24 9.51
C ILE A 52 -10.19 -10.61 8.25
N GLY A 53 -10.82 -11.29 7.29
CA GLY A 53 -10.20 -11.61 5.99
C GLY A 53 -9.75 -10.34 5.27
N THR A 54 -10.60 -9.32 5.22
CA THR A 54 -10.28 -8.01 4.63
C THR A 54 -9.13 -7.32 5.36
N CYS A 55 -9.12 -7.31 6.69
CA CYS A 55 -8.04 -6.75 7.50
C CYS A 55 -6.67 -7.36 7.17
N PHE A 56 -6.61 -8.63 6.78
CA PHE A 56 -5.36 -9.28 6.42
C PHE A 56 -5.00 -9.11 4.94
N LEU A 57 -5.94 -9.44 4.05
CA LEU A 57 -5.70 -9.49 2.61
C LEU A 57 -5.49 -8.11 2.02
N LEU A 58 -6.25 -7.09 2.46
CA LEU A 58 -6.14 -5.74 1.90
C LEU A 58 -4.73 -5.17 2.14
N PRO A 59 -4.15 -5.15 3.36
CA PRO A 59 -2.78 -4.67 3.55
C PRO A 59 -1.72 -5.51 2.86
N LEU A 60 -1.91 -6.83 2.80
CA LEU A 60 -0.99 -7.73 2.11
C LEU A 60 -0.92 -7.40 0.62
N LEU A 61 -2.07 -7.38 -0.05
CA LEU A 61 -2.16 -7.09 -1.48
C LEU A 61 -1.77 -5.65 -1.78
N THR A 62 -2.20 -4.69 -0.96
CA THR A 62 -1.80 -3.28 -1.08
C THR A 62 -0.30 -3.14 -1.00
N SER A 63 0.36 -3.79 -0.04
CA SER A 63 1.82 -3.80 0.05
C SER A 63 2.45 -4.29 -1.24
N LEU A 64 2.00 -5.44 -1.77
CA LEU A 64 2.56 -6.04 -2.98
C LEU A 64 2.36 -5.20 -4.25
N ILE A 65 1.17 -4.62 -4.41
CA ILE A 65 0.76 -3.89 -5.61
C ILE A 65 1.24 -2.44 -5.54
N ALA A 66 0.85 -1.70 -4.49
CA ALA A 66 1.17 -0.28 -4.36
C ALA A 66 2.68 -0.05 -4.29
N THR A 67 3.45 -0.92 -3.61
CA THR A 67 4.92 -0.78 -3.61
C THR A 67 5.51 -0.86 -5.02
N ARG A 68 5.00 -1.76 -5.88
CA ARG A 68 5.48 -1.88 -7.27
C ARG A 68 5.09 -0.66 -8.10
N LEU A 69 3.83 -0.23 -8.00
CA LEU A 69 3.31 0.94 -8.71
C LEU A 69 4.07 2.22 -8.33
N VAL A 70 4.21 2.47 -7.03
CA VAL A 70 4.91 3.64 -6.49
C VAL A 70 6.38 3.64 -6.89
N ARG A 71 7.06 2.50 -6.82
CA ARG A 71 8.45 2.38 -7.34
C ARG A 71 8.53 2.60 -8.85
N GLY A 72 7.48 2.27 -9.61
CA GLY A 72 7.35 2.64 -11.02
C GLY A 72 7.23 4.15 -11.20
N HIS A 73 6.38 4.81 -10.41
CA HIS A 73 6.21 6.28 -10.44
C HIS A 73 7.49 7.03 -10.08
N VAL A 74 8.24 6.55 -9.09
CA VAL A 74 9.55 7.15 -8.76
C VAL A 74 10.55 6.97 -9.91
N ARG A 75 10.63 5.76 -10.49
CA ARG A 75 11.51 5.50 -11.65
C ARG A 75 11.13 6.31 -12.89
N ALA A 76 9.85 6.61 -13.07
CA ALA A 76 9.35 7.47 -14.14
C ALA A 76 9.48 8.97 -13.83
N GLY A 77 10.07 9.37 -12.71
CA GLY A 77 10.22 10.77 -12.32
C GLY A 77 8.92 11.47 -11.89
N LYS A 78 7.81 10.75 -11.75
CA LYS A 78 6.51 11.32 -11.32
C LYS A 78 6.51 11.73 -9.85
N VAL A 79 7.34 11.06 -9.03
CA VAL A 79 7.48 11.33 -7.59
C VAL A 79 8.96 11.31 -7.24
N ALA A 80 9.43 12.37 -6.56
CA ALA A 80 10.82 12.43 -6.09
C ALA A 80 11.07 11.40 -4.97
N PRO A 81 12.16 10.63 -5.02
CA PRO A 81 12.55 9.77 -3.91
C PRO A 81 12.92 10.62 -2.69
N LEU A 82 12.64 10.10 -1.49
CA LEU A 82 12.98 10.82 -0.24
C LEU A 82 14.43 10.58 0.20
N GLY A 83 15.12 9.60 -0.38
CA GLY A 83 16.52 9.27 -0.06
C GLY A 83 16.73 8.73 1.35
N TRP A 84 15.67 8.30 2.04
CA TRP A 84 15.76 7.79 3.41
C TRP A 84 16.38 6.40 3.41
N THR A 85 17.39 6.21 4.26
CA THR A 85 17.99 4.90 4.47
C THR A 85 17.46 4.29 5.76
N ARG A 86 17.53 2.96 5.87
CA ARG A 86 17.19 2.25 7.11
C ARG A 86 18.06 2.65 8.30
N THR A 87 19.26 3.17 8.04
CA THR A 87 20.20 3.64 9.05
C THR A 87 19.92 5.08 9.46
N SER A 88 19.34 5.90 8.58
CA SER A 88 19.02 7.30 8.87
C SER A 88 17.63 7.51 9.47
N HIS A 89 16.70 6.53 9.38
CA HIS A 89 15.33 6.68 9.87
C HIS A 89 14.89 5.53 10.79
N PRO A 90 14.61 5.77 12.09
CA PRO A 90 14.41 4.72 13.09
C PRO A 90 13.22 3.81 12.78
N VAL A 91 12.12 4.36 12.26
CA VAL A 91 10.91 3.59 11.90
C VAL A 91 11.16 2.62 10.73
N LEU A 92 12.05 2.95 9.79
CA LEU A 92 12.37 2.06 8.66
C LEU A 92 13.26 0.88 9.08
N GLY A 93 14.09 1.09 10.12
CA GLY A 93 14.97 0.05 10.68
C GLY A 93 14.20 -1.11 11.30
N TRP A 94 13.05 -0.83 11.92
CA TRP A 94 12.17 -1.83 12.56
C TRP A 94 11.31 -2.60 11.58
N LEU A 95 11.18 -2.11 10.34
CA LEU A 95 10.21 -2.63 9.39
C LEU A 95 10.73 -3.90 8.68
N PRO A 96 9.94 -5.00 8.62
CA PRO A 96 10.36 -6.25 8.00
C PRO A 96 10.97 -6.05 6.60
N ARG A 97 12.00 -6.82 6.29
CA ARG A 97 12.58 -6.84 4.93
C ARG A 97 11.67 -7.61 3.99
N GLY A 98 11.38 -7.03 2.83
CA GLY A 98 10.54 -7.62 1.79
C GLY A 98 9.08 -7.18 1.85
N THR A 99 8.51 -6.90 0.69
CA THR A 99 7.16 -6.34 0.53
C THR A 99 6.07 -7.26 1.07
N ALA A 100 6.19 -8.57 0.87
CA ALA A 100 5.23 -9.56 1.37
C ALA A 100 5.20 -9.60 2.91
N ARG A 101 6.39 -9.67 3.56
CA ARG A 101 6.49 -9.70 5.02
C ARG A 101 5.94 -8.44 5.67
N ARG A 102 6.15 -7.28 5.06
CA ARG A 102 5.54 -6.01 5.50
C ARG A 102 4.03 -6.03 5.38
N GLY A 103 3.53 -6.52 4.24
CA GLY A 103 2.10 -6.65 4.01
C GLY A 103 1.45 -7.58 5.04
N ALA A 104 2.06 -8.72 5.32
CA ALA A 104 1.60 -9.66 6.34
C ALA A 104 1.63 -9.04 7.75
N ALA A 105 2.72 -8.36 8.13
CA ALA A 105 2.82 -7.68 9.42
C ALA A 105 1.75 -6.59 9.56
N LEU A 106 1.55 -5.76 8.53
CA LEU A 106 0.47 -4.77 8.50
C LEU A 106 -0.91 -5.40 8.58
N GLY A 107 -1.13 -6.53 7.89
CA GLY A 107 -2.37 -7.28 7.94
C GLY A 107 -2.68 -7.78 9.36
N LEU A 108 -1.68 -8.31 10.05
CA LEU A 108 -1.81 -8.73 11.45
C LEU A 108 -2.12 -7.55 12.39
N VAL A 109 -1.48 -6.40 12.18
CA VAL A 109 -1.80 -5.17 12.93
C VAL A 109 -3.23 -4.72 12.65
N CYS A 110 -3.67 -4.76 11.39
CA CYS A 110 -5.04 -4.41 11.03
C CYS A 110 -6.05 -5.40 11.64
N ILE A 111 -5.76 -6.70 11.69
CA ILE A 111 -6.58 -7.66 12.44
C ILE A 111 -6.62 -7.26 13.91
N ALA A 112 -5.47 -7.01 14.55
CA ALA A 112 -5.40 -6.72 15.98
C ALA A 112 -6.08 -5.40 16.38
N VAL A 113 -6.20 -4.44 15.45
CA VAL A 113 -6.75 -3.11 15.73
C VAL A 113 -8.13 -2.91 15.10
N LEU A 114 -8.24 -3.04 13.79
CA LEU A 114 -9.45 -2.68 13.05
C LEU A 114 -10.57 -3.69 13.24
N ALA A 115 -10.27 -4.99 13.34
CA ALA A 115 -11.33 -6.00 13.55
C ALA A 115 -11.99 -5.89 14.94
N PRO A 116 -11.24 -5.78 16.07
CA PRO A 116 -11.83 -5.49 17.36
C PRO A 116 -12.58 -4.16 17.39
N LEU A 117 -12.06 -3.12 16.75
CA LEU A 117 -12.75 -1.83 16.67
C LEU A 117 -14.09 -1.96 15.95
N ALA A 118 -14.12 -2.63 14.79
CA ALA A 118 -15.36 -2.91 14.06
C ALA A 118 -16.33 -3.74 14.91
N PHE A 119 -15.84 -4.77 15.61
CA PHE A 119 -16.65 -5.58 16.51
C PHE A 119 -17.26 -4.75 17.63
N VAL A 120 -16.49 -3.91 18.32
CA VAL A 120 -16.96 -3.04 19.41
C VAL A 120 -18.02 -2.07 18.88
N VAL A 121 -17.79 -1.42 17.74
CA VAL A 121 -18.76 -0.51 17.13
C VAL A 121 -20.07 -1.23 16.81
N LEU A 122 -20.01 -2.40 16.15
CA LEU A 122 -21.21 -3.19 15.84
C LEU A 122 -21.95 -3.64 17.10
N ARG A 123 -21.21 -4.04 18.15
CA ARG A 123 -21.80 -4.44 19.44
C ARG A 123 -22.48 -3.27 20.15
N LEU A 124 -21.86 -2.08 20.18
CA LEU A 124 -22.46 -0.88 20.77
C LEU A 124 -23.72 -0.44 20.03
N LEU A 125 -23.79 -0.69 18.73
CA LEU A 125 -25.00 -0.46 17.92
C LEU A 125 -26.04 -1.58 18.03
N GLY A 126 -25.80 -2.62 18.83
CA GLY A 126 -26.72 -3.76 18.98
C GLY A 126 -26.83 -4.65 17.73
N VAL A 127 -25.87 -4.58 16.81
CA VAL A 127 -25.92 -5.30 15.53
C VAL A 127 -25.55 -6.77 15.74
N GLY A 128 -26.57 -7.64 15.70
CA GLY A 128 -26.40 -9.10 15.63
C GLY A 128 -26.33 -9.64 14.20
N SER A 129 -26.87 -8.87 13.24
CA SER A 129 -26.86 -9.18 11.82
C SER A 129 -27.19 -7.92 11.01
N LEU A 130 -26.84 -7.91 9.73
CA LEU A 130 -27.15 -6.81 8.82
C LEU A 130 -27.97 -7.33 7.63
N PRO A 131 -29.01 -6.59 7.19
CA PRO A 131 -29.60 -6.83 5.88
C PRO A 131 -28.52 -6.72 4.79
N PHE A 132 -28.67 -7.48 3.71
CA PHE A 132 -27.67 -7.59 2.64
C PHE A 132 -27.05 -6.26 2.21
N TRP A 133 -27.85 -5.26 1.84
CA TRP A 133 -27.34 -3.97 1.36
C TRP A 133 -26.61 -3.16 2.44
N HIS A 134 -27.02 -3.29 3.70
CA HIS A 134 -26.30 -2.66 4.81
C HIS A 134 -24.94 -3.32 5.02
N PHE A 135 -24.86 -4.65 4.87
CA PHE A 135 -23.58 -5.35 4.90
C PHE A 135 -22.67 -4.94 3.73
N VAL A 136 -23.19 -4.83 2.51
CA VAL A 136 -22.41 -4.37 1.35
C VAL A 136 -21.86 -2.96 1.58
N ALA A 137 -22.69 -2.04 2.07
CA ALA A 137 -22.27 -0.67 2.40
C ALA A 137 -21.24 -0.63 3.54
N PHE A 138 -21.47 -1.39 4.61
CA PHE A 138 -20.51 -1.55 5.71
C PHE A 138 -19.16 -2.05 5.19
N LYS A 139 -19.16 -3.11 4.38
CA LYS A 139 -17.95 -3.73 3.84
C LYS A 139 -17.18 -2.77 2.94
N GLY A 140 -17.87 -2.11 2.02
CA GLY A 140 -17.26 -1.08 1.17
C GLY A 140 -16.64 0.04 2.01
N GLY A 141 -17.40 0.60 2.96
CA GLY A 141 -16.95 1.68 3.84
C GLY A 141 -15.74 1.28 4.70
N PHE A 142 -15.79 0.10 5.32
CA PHE A 142 -14.71 -0.44 6.12
C PHE A 142 -13.42 -0.59 5.31
N ALA A 143 -13.52 -1.18 4.11
CA ALA A 143 -12.37 -1.33 3.22
C ALA A 143 -11.82 0.01 2.73
N ALA A 144 -12.68 1.00 2.49
CA ALA A 144 -12.27 2.36 2.12
C ALA A 144 -11.43 3.02 3.22
N VAL A 145 -11.90 2.94 4.47
CA VAL A 145 -11.18 3.47 5.64
C VAL A 145 -9.85 2.74 5.82
N ALA A 146 -9.85 1.41 5.78
CA ALA A 146 -8.62 0.63 5.89
C ALA A 146 -7.60 0.99 4.78
N ALA A 147 -8.06 1.11 3.53
CA ALA A 147 -7.20 1.49 2.42
C ALA A 147 -6.65 2.92 2.52
N ALA A 148 -7.47 3.88 2.99
CA ALA A 148 -7.06 5.26 3.22
C ALA A 148 -5.94 5.37 4.26
N LEU A 149 -5.92 4.48 5.25
CA LEU A 149 -4.89 4.44 6.28
C LEU A 149 -3.63 3.70 5.81
N VAL A 150 -3.81 2.53 5.20
CA VAL A 150 -2.72 1.60 4.89
C VAL A 150 -1.94 2.01 3.64
N THR A 151 -2.63 2.46 2.58
CA THR A 151 -2.00 2.68 1.28
C THR A 151 -1.01 3.86 1.30
N PRO A 152 -1.30 5.02 1.92
CA PRO A 152 -0.32 6.09 2.04
C PRO A 152 0.92 5.69 2.83
N LEU A 153 0.75 4.85 3.88
CA LEU A 153 1.86 4.34 4.68
C LEU A 153 2.77 3.42 3.84
N VAL A 154 2.18 2.49 3.11
CA VAL A 154 2.89 1.60 2.18
C VAL A 154 3.61 2.41 1.10
N ALA A 155 2.93 3.39 0.51
CA ALA A 155 3.49 4.25 -0.52
C ALA A 155 4.65 5.09 0.01
N LEU A 156 4.54 5.63 1.22
CA LEU A 156 5.63 6.34 1.89
C LEU A 156 6.87 5.46 2.01
N TRP A 157 6.72 4.23 2.47
CA TRP A 157 7.84 3.28 2.58
C TRP A 157 8.44 2.94 1.21
N ALA A 158 7.61 2.83 0.18
CA ALA A 158 8.07 2.55 -1.18
C ALA A 158 8.87 3.72 -1.78
N ILE A 159 8.47 4.97 -1.50
CA ILE A 159 9.19 6.19 -1.92
C ILE A 159 10.47 6.37 -1.11
N ALA A 160 10.42 6.11 0.20
CA ALA A 160 11.54 6.23 1.12
C ALA A 160 12.71 5.33 0.71
N GLU A 161 12.42 4.08 0.36
CA GLU A 161 13.43 3.09 -0.04
C GLU A 161 13.77 3.08 -1.53
N ALA A 162 13.19 3.98 -2.32
CA ALA A 162 13.52 4.06 -3.72
C ALA A 162 14.98 4.55 -3.87
N PRO A 163 15.80 3.89 -4.71
CA PRO A 163 17.15 4.37 -5.01
C PRO A 163 17.11 5.82 -5.50
N ALA A 164 18.12 6.61 -5.13
CA ALA A 164 18.29 7.94 -5.70
C ALA A 164 18.35 7.86 -7.25
N PRO A 165 17.86 8.87 -7.97
CA PRO A 165 17.97 8.89 -9.43
C PRO A 165 19.45 8.76 -9.79
N ARG A 166 19.80 7.82 -10.68
CA ARG A 166 21.17 7.75 -11.19
C ARG A 166 21.43 9.06 -11.94
N GLU A 167 22.46 9.80 -11.55
CA GLU A 167 22.94 10.92 -12.37
C GLU A 167 23.16 10.41 -13.81
N PRO A 168 22.68 11.15 -14.83
CA PRO A 168 22.99 10.79 -16.20
C PRO A 168 24.51 10.77 -16.33
N ALA A 169 25.05 9.61 -16.72
CA ALA A 169 26.48 9.41 -16.87
C ALA A 169 27.05 10.57 -17.70
N THR A 170 27.87 11.41 -17.07
CA THR A 170 28.65 12.45 -17.76
C THR A 170 29.29 11.78 -18.97
N PRO A 171 28.98 12.20 -20.21
CA PRO A 171 29.54 11.55 -21.39
C PRO A 171 31.06 11.64 -21.26
N ALA A 172 31.70 10.47 -21.14
CA ALA A 172 33.14 10.36 -21.03
C ALA A 172 33.76 11.19 -22.14
N ARG A 173 34.42 12.27 -21.75
CA ARG A 173 35.16 13.16 -22.64
C ARG A 173 36.15 12.27 -23.39
N ARG A 174 35.86 11.94 -24.66
CA ARG A 174 36.82 11.30 -25.57
C ARG A 174 37.98 12.28 -25.72
N ALA A 175 38.95 12.18 -24.82
CA ALA A 175 40.25 12.78 -24.98
C ALA A 175 40.93 12.01 -26.09
N GLY A 176 40.85 12.54 -27.32
CA GLY A 176 41.75 12.18 -28.39
C GLY A 176 43.17 12.54 -27.94
N GLN A 177 43.94 11.53 -27.54
CA GLN A 177 45.39 11.55 -27.58
C GLN A 177 45.84 10.44 -28.51
N SER A 178 45.78 10.73 -29.82
CA SER A 178 46.57 10.03 -30.82
C SER A 178 47.97 10.63 -30.80
N SER A 179 48.91 9.99 -30.10
CA SER A 179 50.33 10.23 -30.28
C SER A 179 50.89 9.07 -31.11
N PRO A 180 51.51 9.30 -32.28
CA PRO A 180 52.12 8.22 -33.04
C PRO A 180 53.47 7.80 -32.43
N ALA A 181 53.79 6.54 -32.71
CA ALA A 181 54.83 5.67 -32.14
C ALA A 181 56.29 6.13 -32.37
N PRO A 182 57.28 5.53 -31.68
CA PRO A 182 58.69 5.92 -31.74
C PRO A 182 59.40 5.32 -32.96
N SER A 183 60.17 6.13 -33.68
CA SER A 183 61.15 5.67 -34.67
C SER A 183 62.50 5.40 -33.99
N GLY A 184 63.04 4.20 -34.23
CA GLY A 184 64.16 3.56 -33.53
C GLY A 184 65.58 4.08 -33.82
N PRO A 185 66.62 3.28 -33.47
CA PRO A 185 67.98 3.73 -33.25
C PRO A 185 68.86 3.65 -34.51
N THR A 186 69.76 4.62 -34.66
CA THR A 186 71.07 4.53 -35.35
C THR A 186 71.98 5.62 -34.80
#